data_AF-A0A4S2MN34-F1
#
_entry.id   AF-A0A4S2MN34-F1
#
_cell.length_a   1.000
_cell.length_b   1.000
_cell.length_c   1.000
_cell.angle_alpha   90.00
_cell.angle_beta   90.00
_cell.angle_gamma   90.00
#
_symmetry.space_group_name_H-M   'P 1'
#
loop_
_entity.id
_entity.type
_entity.pdbx_description
1 polymer ?
#
loop_
_entity_poly.entity_id
_entity_poly.type
_entity_poly.pdbx_seq_one_letter_code
_entity_poly.pdbx_strand_id
1 'polypeptide(L)'
;MEYYFSRIQLFDEAQIVTPGLKRKLDRKSKKRLEKLGKQGIFLGRDPTKLLQKAERLQKVSENAAPTAEQEIRKKWKIAMLRAQGVKVKDDMTLLKKASDKVRKMKRKRFEKWQERHQQVAQMKQERQAKRQANIQARKEKRLTKKLRKARAKGRIFNLDQN
;
A
#
# COMPACT_ATOMS: atom_id res chain seq x y z
N MET A 1 37.87 -6.28 -22.92
CA MET A 1 36.81 -7.29 -22.74
C MET A 1 37.04 -7.97 -21.40
N GLU A 2 36.52 -7.41 -20.32
CA GLU A 2 36.57 -8.06 -19.01
C GLU A 2 35.35 -8.97 -18.88
N TYR A 3 35.59 -10.28 -18.89
CA TYR A 3 34.54 -11.28 -18.70
C TYR A 3 34.17 -11.34 -17.21
N TYR A 4 32.98 -10.85 -16.87
CA TYR A 4 32.37 -10.97 -15.55
C TYR A 4 31.95 -12.42 -15.29
N PHE A 5 32.88 -13.25 -14.83
CA PHE A 5 32.62 -14.63 -14.42
C PHE A 5 32.43 -14.75 -12.90
N SER A 6 31.72 -13.81 -12.28
CA SER A 6 31.51 -13.79 -10.83
C SER A 6 30.07 -14.11 -10.48
N ARG A 7 29.73 -15.42 -10.52
CA ARG A 7 28.80 -16.18 -9.66
C ARG A 7 28.10 -17.31 -10.45
N ILE A 8 28.87 -18.29 -10.91
CA ILE A 8 28.28 -19.58 -11.31
C ILE A 8 27.81 -20.27 -10.03
N GLN A 9 26.49 -20.39 -9.85
CA GLN A 9 25.94 -21.32 -8.88
C GLN A 9 26.13 -22.73 -9.47
N LEU A 10 27.06 -23.52 -8.92
CA LEU A 10 27.32 -24.89 -9.37
C LEU A 10 26.09 -25.81 -9.25
N PHE A 11 25.06 -25.41 -8.48
CA PHE A 11 23.82 -26.16 -8.30
C PHE A 11 22.63 -25.22 -8.21
N ASP A 12 21.53 -25.61 -8.85
CA ASP A 12 20.22 -24.96 -8.72
C ASP A 12 19.63 -25.30 -7.34
N GLU A 13 19.45 -24.30 -6.48
CA GLU A 13 18.88 -24.46 -5.13
C GLU A 13 17.51 -25.14 -5.15
N ALA A 14 16.75 -24.99 -6.23
CA ALA A 14 15.45 -25.64 -6.41
C ALA A 14 15.55 -27.17 -6.55
N GLN A 15 16.70 -27.69 -7.00
CA GLN A 15 16.95 -29.13 -7.12
C GLN A 15 17.33 -29.76 -5.76
N ILE A 16 17.99 -28.99 -4.89
CA ILE A 16 18.43 -29.47 -3.56
C ILE A 16 17.27 -29.47 -2.56
N VAL A 17 16.42 -28.45 -2.60
CA VAL A 17 15.29 -28.33 -1.67
C VAL A 17 14.01 -28.88 -2.32
N THR A 18 13.81 -30.19 -2.21
CA THR A 18 12.54 -30.80 -2.63
C THR A 18 11.35 -30.06 -1.98
N PRO A 19 10.20 -29.93 -2.66
CA PRO A 19 9.03 -29.25 -2.09
C PRO A 19 8.61 -29.78 -0.70
N GLY A 20 8.80 -31.09 -0.48
CA GLY A 20 8.59 -31.72 0.83
C GLY A 20 9.57 -31.24 1.91
N LEU A 21 10.86 -31.13 1.58
CA LEU A 21 11.88 -30.60 2.49
C LEU A 21 11.65 -29.12 2.79
N LYS A 22 11.30 -28.31 1.79
CA LYS A 22 10.95 -26.89 1.97
C LYS A 22 9.83 -26.72 2.97
N ARG A 23 8.73 -27.48 2.83
CA ARG A 23 7.60 -27.46 3.78
C ARG A 23 8.03 -27.81 5.21
N LYS A 24 8.92 -28.79 5.37
CA LYS A 24 9.47 -29.17 6.70
C LYS A 24 10.29 -28.04 7.30
N LEU A 25 11.16 -27.39 6.52
CA LEU A 25 11.98 -26.24 6.94
C LEU A 25 11.10 -25.04 7.32
N ASP A 26 10.13 -24.68 6.48
CA ASP A 26 9.17 -23.60 6.71
C ASP A 26 8.33 -23.85 7.99
N ARG A 27 7.93 -25.11 8.23
CA ARG A 27 7.24 -25.49 9.47
C ARG A 27 8.16 -25.32 10.69
N LYS A 28 9.44 -25.70 10.59
CA LYS A 28 10.42 -25.58 11.68
C LYS A 28 10.72 -24.11 12.00
N SER A 29 10.89 -23.27 10.98
CA SER A 29 11.12 -21.83 11.14
C SER A 29 9.90 -21.13 11.76
N LYS A 30 8.69 -21.46 11.31
CA LYS A 30 7.44 -20.96 11.90
C LYS A 30 7.32 -21.35 13.37
N LYS A 31 7.56 -22.62 13.72
CA LYS A 31 7.56 -23.08 15.13
C LYS A 31 8.59 -22.33 15.98
N ARG A 32 9.79 -22.08 15.45
CA ARG A 32 10.83 -21.28 16.14
C ARG A 32 10.36 -19.84 16.38
N LEU A 33 9.75 -19.21 15.37
CA LEU A 33 9.24 -17.84 15.48
C LEU A 33 8.09 -17.74 16.49
N GLU A 34 7.18 -18.72 16.51
CA GLU A 34 6.09 -18.77 17.50
C GLU A 34 6.64 -18.94 18.92
N LYS A 35 7.65 -19.80 19.13
CA LYS A 35 8.32 -19.93 20.43
C LYS A 35 8.96 -18.61 20.89
N LEU A 36 9.61 -17.89 19.98
CA LEU A 36 10.21 -16.57 20.26
C LEU A 36 9.12 -15.53 20.59
N GLY A 37 8.03 -15.53 19.83
CA GLY A 37 6.88 -14.65 20.06
C GLY A 37 6.26 -14.85 21.45
N LYS A 38 6.12 -16.11 21.90
CA LYS A 38 5.65 -16.43 23.27
C LYS A 38 6.58 -15.92 24.37
N GLN A 39 7.87 -15.71 24.07
CA GLN A 39 8.85 -15.13 25.00
C GLN A 39 8.89 -13.60 24.93
N GLY A 40 8.01 -12.97 24.13
CA GLY A 40 8.00 -11.53 23.91
C GLY A 40 9.15 -11.02 23.04
N ILE A 41 9.79 -11.89 22.26
CA ILE A 41 10.83 -11.54 21.29
C ILE A 41 10.17 -11.52 19.91
N PHE A 42 9.86 -10.33 19.39
CA PHE A 42 9.19 -10.20 18.10
C PHE A 42 10.19 -9.99 16.96
N LEU A 43 10.04 -10.80 15.91
CA LEU A 43 10.84 -10.73 14.69
C LEU A 43 9.91 -10.61 13.49
N GLY A 44 10.28 -9.79 12.52
CA GLY A 44 9.55 -9.64 11.27
C GLY A 44 9.52 -8.22 10.75
N ARG A 45 8.96 -8.05 9.55
CA ARG A 45 8.94 -6.75 8.86
C ARG A 45 7.73 -5.90 9.24
N ASP A 46 6.55 -6.51 9.31
CA ASP A 46 5.26 -5.81 9.45
C ASP A 46 5.00 -5.33 10.89
N PRO A 47 5.06 -4.01 11.16
CA PRO A 47 4.87 -3.49 12.51
C PRO A 47 3.44 -3.68 13.03
N THR A 48 2.44 -3.76 12.15
CA THR A 48 1.03 -3.88 12.57
C THR A 48 0.76 -5.27 13.17
N LYS A 49 1.27 -6.32 12.52
CA LYS A 49 1.19 -7.70 13.02
C LYS A 49 2.01 -7.90 14.28
N LEU A 50 3.19 -7.26 14.37
CA LEU A 50 4.03 -7.35 15.56
C LEU A 50 3.38 -6.68 16.76
N LEU A 51 2.76 -5.50 16.56
CA LEU A 51 2.00 -4.82 17.60
C LEU A 51 0.84 -5.70 18.11
N GLN A 52 0.06 -6.30 17.21
CA GLN A 52 -1.03 -7.20 17.60
C GLN A 52 -0.54 -8.41 18.41
N LYS A 53 0.63 -8.97 18.05
CA LYS A 53 1.25 -10.06 18.83
C LYS A 53 1.71 -9.58 20.21
N ALA A 54 2.29 -8.39 20.30
CA ALA A 54 2.71 -7.78 21.57
C ALA A 54 1.53 -7.51 22.49
N GLU A 55 0.44 -6.95 21.98
CA GLU A 55 -0.79 -6.70 22.74
C GLU A 55 -1.43 -8.00 23.24
N ARG A 56 -1.47 -9.05 22.42
CA ARG A 56 -1.95 -10.37 22.85
C ARG A 56 -1.09 -10.95 23.97
N LEU A 57 0.23 -10.78 23.90
CA LEU A 57 1.14 -11.26 24.93
C LEU A 57 0.92 -10.50 26.25
N GLN A 58 0.75 -9.17 26.21
CA GLN A 58 0.48 -8.37 27.40
C GLN A 58 -0.77 -8.83 28.13
N LYS A 59 -1.88 -9.04 27.40
CA LYS A 59 -3.13 -9.54 27.97
C LYS A 59 -2.99 -10.90 28.65
N VAL A 60 -2.09 -11.74 28.15
CA VAL A 60 -1.82 -13.05 28.77
C VAL A 60 -0.94 -12.89 30.01
N SER A 61 0.06 -12.00 29.97
CA SER A 61 0.96 -11.75 31.12
C SER A 61 0.29 -11.02 32.28
N GLU A 62 -0.77 -10.25 32.04
CA GLU A 62 -1.56 -9.62 33.13
C GLU A 62 -2.14 -10.67 34.10
N ASN A 63 -2.32 -11.91 33.65
CA ASN A 63 -2.81 -13.01 34.48
C ASN A 63 -1.70 -13.81 35.18
N ALA A 64 -0.42 -13.60 34.84
CA ALA A 64 0.71 -14.34 35.39
C ALA A 64 2.00 -13.51 35.37
N ALA A 65 2.46 -13.08 36.54
CA ALA A 65 3.71 -12.35 36.67
C ALA A 65 4.92 -13.23 36.31
N PRO A 66 5.88 -12.75 35.48
CA PRO A 66 7.07 -13.51 35.17
C PRO A 66 8.00 -13.60 36.39
N THR A 67 8.59 -14.77 36.61
CA THR A 67 9.64 -14.94 37.62
C THR A 67 10.92 -14.21 37.16
N ALA A 68 11.70 -13.66 38.09
CA ALA A 68 12.96 -12.96 37.80
C ALA A 68 13.92 -13.78 36.90
N GLU A 69 13.98 -15.10 37.09
CA GLU A 69 14.76 -16.00 36.23
C GLU A 69 14.34 -15.97 34.76
N GLN A 70 13.04 -15.86 34.48
CA GLN A 70 12.50 -15.82 33.12
C GLN A 70 12.91 -14.54 32.41
N GLU A 71 12.95 -13.42 33.13
CA GLU A 71 13.41 -12.14 32.59
C GLU A 71 14.89 -12.16 32.26
N ILE A 72 15.72 -12.73 33.14
CA ILE A 72 17.16 -12.89 32.93
C ILE A 72 17.40 -13.76 31.68
N ARG A 73 16.73 -14.91 31.57
CA ARG A 73 16.81 -15.79 30.40
C ARG A 73 16.38 -15.07 29.12
N LYS A 74 15.33 -14.25 29.18
CA LYS A 74 14.86 -13.43 28.05
C LYS A 74 15.93 -12.42 27.62
N LYS A 75 16.54 -11.69 28.55
CA LYS A 75 17.59 -10.70 28.28
C LYS A 75 18.80 -11.34 27.58
N TRP A 76 19.31 -12.45 28.11
CA TRP A 76 20.42 -13.19 27.49
C TRP A 76 20.09 -13.67 26.07
N LYS A 77 18.88 -14.17 25.86
CA LYS A 77 18.44 -14.62 24.54
C LYS A 77 18.36 -13.46 23.54
N ILE A 78 17.89 -12.29 23.97
CA ILE A 78 17.86 -11.09 23.14
C ILE A 78 19.29 -10.66 22.80
N ALA A 79 20.20 -10.63 23.77
CA ALA A 79 21.61 -10.29 23.54
C ALA A 79 22.27 -11.22 22.52
N MET A 80 22.06 -12.53 22.65
CA MET A 80 22.56 -13.53 21.70
C MET A 80 21.99 -13.32 20.28
N LEU A 81 20.69 -13.05 20.15
CA LEU A 81 20.07 -12.79 18.85
C LEU A 81 20.60 -11.50 18.21
N ARG A 82 20.80 -10.45 19.00
CA ARG A 82 21.40 -9.19 18.50
C ARG A 82 22.84 -9.40 18.04
N ALA A 83 23.64 -10.18 18.79
CA ALA A 83 25.00 -10.55 18.39
C ALA A 83 25.03 -11.38 17.09
N GLN A 84 24.03 -12.22 16.85
CA GLN A 84 23.83 -12.91 15.57
C GLN A 84 23.40 -11.99 14.40
N GLY A 85 23.19 -10.70 14.65
CA GLY A 85 22.72 -9.73 13.65
C GLY A 85 21.19 -9.72 13.45
N VAL A 86 20.43 -10.41 14.31
CA VAL A 86 18.98 -10.49 14.20
C VAL A 86 18.33 -9.21 14.76
N LYS A 87 17.50 -8.56 13.94
CA LYS A 87 16.75 -7.35 14.33
C LYS A 87 15.58 -7.68 15.27
N VAL A 88 15.85 -7.69 16.56
CA VAL A 88 14.86 -7.87 17.62
C VAL A 88 14.04 -6.60 17.81
N LYS A 89 12.70 -6.73 17.85
CA LYS A 89 11.77 -5.64 18.11
C LYS A 89 10.97 -5.95 19.39
N ASP A 90 11.44 -5.46 20.52
CA ASP A 90 10.92 -5.70 21.86
C ASP A 90 10.13 -4.51 22.43
N ASP A 91 10.35 -3.29 21.92
CA ASP A 91 9.71 -2.08 22.43
C ASP A 91 8.31 -1.83 21.88
N MET A 92 7.33 -1.76 22.78
CA MET A 92 5.93 -1.54 22.44
C MET A 92 5.63 -0.14 21.91
N THR A 93 6.25 0.88 22.49
CA THR A 93 6.08 2.28 22.07
C THR A 93 6.58 2.48 20.64
N LEU A 94 7.70 1.85 20.28
CA LEU A 94 8.25 1.87 18.93
C LEU A 94 7.37 1.09 17.95
N LEU A 95 6.80 -0.04 18.35
CA LEU A 95 5.86 -0.81 17.53
C LEU A 95 4.58 -0.01 17.23
N LYS A 96 4.02 0.69 18.22
CA LYS A 96 2.88 1.62 18.02
C LYS A 96 3.23 2.73 17.02
N LYS A 97 4.34 3.45 17.24
CA LYS A 97 4.82 4.50 16.33
C LYS A 97 5.04 3.98 14.89
N ALA A 98 5.60 2.78 14.75
CA ALA A 98 5.84 2.17 13.44
C ALA A 98 4.53 1.76 12.75
N SER A 99 3.57 1.21 13.50
CA SER A 99 2.22 0.89 13.03
C SER A 99 1.51 2.16 12.53
N ASP A 100 1.55 3.24 13.30
CA ASP A 100 0.93 4.51 12.94
C ASP A 100 1.57 5.14 11.71
N LYS A 101 2.89 5.03 11.56
CA LYS A 101 3.59 5.46 10.35
C LYS A 101 3.08 4.71 9.12
N VAL A 102 2.92 3.39 9.21
CA VAL A 102 2.35 2.58 8.11
C VAL A 102 0.91 3.00 7.81
N ARG A 103 0.07 3.22 8.83
CA ARG A 103 -1.31 3.70 8.66
C ARG A 103 -1.35 5.06 7.96
N LYS A 104 -0.54 6.03 8.42
CA LYS A 104 -0.43 7.36 7.80
C LYS A 104 0.03 7.28 6.34
N MET A 105 1.02 6.46 6.03
CA MET A 105 1.47 6.26 4.65
C MET A 105 0.37 5.67 3.76
N LYS A 106 -0.36 4.66 4.24
CA LYS A 106 -1.48 4.07 3.50
C LYS A 106 -2.60 5.09 3.26
N ARG A 107 -2.95 5.88 4.28
CA ARG A 107 -3.93 6.97 4.17
C ARG A 107 -3.52 7.99 3.11
N LYS A 108 -2.29 8.52 3.16
CA LYS A 108 -1.78 9.47 2.16
C LYS A 108 -1.80 8.89 0.74
N ARG A 109 -1.48 7.61 0.58
CA ARG A 109 -1.57 6.93 -0.73
C ARG A 109 -3.01 6.86 -1.21
N PHE A 110 -3.93 6.48 -0.33
CA PHE A 110 -5.35 6.42 -0.65
C PHE A 110 -5.90 7.78 -1.08
N GLU A 111 -5.64 8.84 -0.31
CA GLU A 111 -6.05 10.21 -0.63
C GLU A 111 -5.52 10.66 -2.01
N LYS A 112 -4.22 10.45 -2.27
CA LYS A 112 -3.61 10.77 -3.59
C LYS A 112 -4.23 10.00 -4.75
N TRP A 113 -4.64 8.76 -4.53
CA TRP A 113 -5.31 7.98 -5.57
C TRP A 113 -6.73 8.48 -5.81
N GLN A 114 -7.46 8.83 -4.75
CA GLN A 114 -8.78 9.45 -4.89
C GLN A 114 -8.72 10.78 -5.64
N GLU A 115 -7.76 11.64 -5.30
CA GLU A 115 -7.53 12.92 -5.99
C GLU A 115 -7.27 12.72 -7.48
N ARG A 116 -6.40 11.76 -7.84
CA ARG A 116 -6.13 11.41 -9.24
C ARG A 116 -7.39 10.92 -9.96
N HIS A 117 -8.20 10.08 -9.33
CA HIS A 117 -9.45 9.60 -9.91
C HIS A 117 -10.43 10.74 -10.14
N GLN A 118 -10.58 11.66 -9.18
CA GLN A 118 -11.42 12.84 -9.29
C GLN A 118 -10.93 13.76 -10.41
N GLN A 119 -9.64 14.05 -10.47
CA GLN A 119 -9.04 14.87 -11.51
C GLN A 119 -9.29 14.28 -12.90
N VAL A 120 -9.08 12.97 -13.08
CA VAL A 120 -9.36 12.28 -14.35
C VAL A 120 -10.84 12.37 -14.72
N ALA A 121 -11.74 12.21 -13.76
CA ALA A 121 -13.19 12.33 -13.99
C ALA A 121 -13.57 13.76 -14.41
N GLN A 122 -13.06 14.77 -13.72
CA GLN A 122 -13.26 16.19 -14.05
C GLN A 122 -12.74 16.51 -15.46
N MET A 123 -11.51 16.12 -15.79
CA MET A 123 -10.94 16.35 -17.13
C MET A 123 -11.77 15.69 -18.24
N LYS A 124 -12.34 14.50 -18.00
CA LYS A 124 -13.25 13.85 -18.94
C LYS A 124 -14.55 14.65 -19.12
N GLN A 125 -15.15 15.09 -18.01
CA GLN A 125 -16.37 15.90 -18.03
C GLN A 125 -16.15 17.24 -18.74
N GLU A 126 -15.06 17.95 -18.43
CA GLU A 126 -14.71 19.22 -19.08
C GLU A 126 -14.51 19.06 -20.59
N ARG A 127 -13.80 18.00 -21.02
CA ARG A 127 -13.61 17.72 -22.44
C ARG A 127 -14.94 17.46 -23.14
N GLN A 128 -15.83 16.72 -22.50
CA GLN A 128 -17.15 16.42 -23.05
C GLN A 128 -18.03 17.68 -23.10
N ALA A 129 -18.02 18.51 -22.06
CA ALA A 129 -18.74 19.79 -22.01
C ALA A 129 -18.25 20.74 -23.11
N LYS A 130 -16.93 20.89 -23.27
CA LYS A 130 -16.34 21.68 -24.38
C LYS A 130 -16.79 21.17 -25.75
N ARG A 131 -16.84 19.84 -25.93
CA ARG A 131 -17.34 19.24 -27.18
C ARG A 131 -18.81 19.56 -27.42
N GLN A 132 -19.66 19.44 -26.40
CA GLN A 132 -21.09 19.75 -26.48
C GLN A 132 -21.33 21.23 -26.82
N ALA A 133 -20.66 22.14 -26.11
CA ALA A 133 -20.73 23.59 -26.38
C ALA A 133 -20.29 23.92 -27.81
N ASN A 134 -19.18 23.34 -28.29
CA ASN A 134 -18.72 23.54 -29.66
C ASN A 134 -19.73 23.02 -30.71
N ILE A 135 -20.41 21.90 -30.43
CA ILE A 135 -21.45 21.36 -31.32
C ILE A 135 -22.68 22.28 -31.33
N GLN A 136 -23.11 22.78 -30.17
CA GLN A 136 -24.22 23.72 -30.05
C GLN A 136 -23.93 25.02 -30.79
N ALA A 137 -22.77 25.64 -30.55
CA ALA A 137 -22.33 26.85 -31.26
C ALA A 137 -22.27 26.65 -32.78
N ARG A 138 -21.85 25.47 -33.26
CA ARG A 138 -21.88 25.13 -34.70
C ARG A 138 -23.31 25.02 -35.23
N LYS A 139 -24.25 24.45 -34.47
CA LYS A 139 -25.68 24.36 -34.85
C LYS A 139 -26.30 25.74 -34.91
N GLU A 140 -26.09 26.56 -33.89
CA GLU A 140 -26.58 27.95 -33.82
C GLU A 140 -26.02 28.79 -34.97
N LYS A 141 -24.70 28.74 -35.23
CA LYS A 141 -24.08 29.46 -36.36
C LYS A 141 -24.67 29.04 -37.72
N ARG A 142 -25.02 27.76 -37.89
CA ARG A 142 -25.71 27.30 -39.12
C ARG A 142 -27.12 27.86 -39.20
N LEU A 143 -27.87 27.87 -38.09
CA LEU A 143 -29.22 28.41 -38.01
C LEU A 143 -29.23 29.92 -38.26
N THR A 144 -28.39 30.70 -37.58
CA THR A 144 -28.27 32.15 -37.77
C THR A 144 -27.86 32.50 -39.19
N LYS A 145 -26.94 31.74 -39.81
CA LYS A 145 -26.57 31.92 -41.24
C LYS A 145 -27.75 31.67 -42.17
N LYS A 146 -28.57 30.63 -41.92
CA LYS A 146 -29.80 30.37 -42.69
C LYS A 146 -30.82 31.49 -42.52
N LEU A 147 -31.05 31.92 -41.28
CA LEU A 147 -31.97 33.01 -40.93
C LEU A 147 -31.56 34.32 -41.62
N ARG A 148 -30.27 34.69 -41.55
CA ARG A 148 -29.71 35.87 -42.22
C ARG A 148 -29.91 35.83 -43.73
N LYS A 149 -29.68 34.67 -44.37
CA LYS A 149 -29.88 34.50 -45.82
C LYS A 149 -31.35 34.64 -46.22
N ALA A 150 -32.27 34.15 -45.40
CA ALA A 150 -33.69 34.21 -45.69
C ALA A 150 -34.26 35.62 -45.44
N ARG A 151 -33.79 36.34 -44.41
CA ARG A 151 -34.05 37.78 -44.20
C ARG A 151 -33.58 38.62 -45.40
N ALA A 152 -32.35 38.43 -45.87
CA ALA A 152 -31.81 39.15 -47.03
C ALA A 152 -32.58 38.89 -48.34
N LYS A 153 -33.33 37.79 -48.43
CA LYS A 153 -34.19 37.45 -49.57
C LYS A 153 -35.66 37.86 -49.37
N GLY A 154 -35.99 38.57 -48.29
CA GLY A 154 -37.35 38.98 -47.97
C GLY A 154 -38.30 37.84 -47.56
N ARG A 155 -37.78 36.63 -47.27
CA ARG A 155 -38.61 35.46 -46.93
C ARG A 155 -39.01 35.38 -45.45
N ILE A 156 -38.48 36.28 -44.63
CA ILE A 156 -38.76 36.35 -43.20
C ILE A 156 -38.91 37.83 -42.83
N PHE A 157 -40.09 38.21 -42.34
CA PHE A 157 -40.38 39.54 -41.81
C PHE A 157 -39.89 39.63 -40.35
N ASN A 158 -39.31 40.76 -39.95
CA ASN A 158 -38.81 40.93 -38.58
C ASN A 158 -40.01 40.99 -37.62
N LEU A 159 -40.18 39.97 -36.78
CA LEU A 159 -41.26 39.87 -35.79
C LEU A 159 -40.76 39.90 -34.34
N ASP A 160 -39.53 40.38 -34.12
CA ASP A 160 -38.88 40.37 -32.79
C ASP A 160 -38.26 41.75 -32.42
N GLN A 161 -39.03 42.83 -32.57
CA GLN A 161 -38.76 44.10 -31.86
C GLN A 161 -39.94 44.41 -30.93
N ASN A 162 -39.91 43.83 -29.74
CA ASN A 162 -40.51 44.33 -28.49
C ASN A 162 -39.87 43.57 -27.33
#